data_AF-A0A497KUD1-F1
#
_entry.id   AF-A0A497KUD1-F1
#
_cell.length_a   1.000
_cell.length_b   1.000
_cell.length_c   1.000
_cell.angle_alpha   90.00
_cell.angle_beta   90.00
_cell.angle_gamma   90.00
#
_symmetry.space_group_name_H-M   'P 1'
#
loop_
_entity.id
_entity.type
_entity.pdbx_description
1 polymer ?
#
loop_
_entity_poly.entity_id
_entity_poly.type
_entity_poly.pdbx_seq_one_letter_code
_entity_poly.pdbx_strand_id
1 'polypeptide(L)' 'MNEEELAQLRRYLENEDYRKLLSFCCEPRDWRELRKAGVKQERLFDILRDLKLVKALAFADGKYYTTETAKNLLESI' A
#
# COMPACT_ATOMS: atom_id res chain seq x y z
N MET A 1 -11.58 -6.64 -4.67
CA MET A 1 -10.81 -7.39 -3.65
C MET A 1 -11.71 -8.50 -3.13
N ASN A 2 -11.27 -9.75 -3.05
CA ASN A 2 -12.05 -10.85 -2.46
C ASN A 2 -11.79 -10.94 -0.94
N GLU A 3 -12.47 -11.87 -0.25
CA GLU A 3 -12.37 -12.03 1.20
C GLU A 3 -10.96 -12.43 1.67
N GLU A 4 -10.28 -13.29 0.89
CA GLU A 4 -8.90 -13.72 1.18
C GLU A 4 -7.91 -12.55 1.05
N GLU A 5 -8.01 -11.76 -0.02
CA GLU A 5 -7.21 -10.56 -0.24
C GLU A 5 -7.45 -9.53 0.87
N LEU A 6 -8.70 -9.35 1.33
CA LEU A 6 -9.05 -8.46 2.43
C LEU A 6 -8.44 -8.95 3.77
N ALA A 7 -8.56 -10.24 4.07
CA ALA A 7 -7.98 -10.83 5.28
C ALA A 7 -6.45 -10.71 5.28
N GLN A 8 -5.82 -10.93 4.13
CA GLN A 8 -4.37 -10.79 3.98
C GLN A 8 -3.94 -9.32 4.11
N LEU A 9 -4.69 -8.38 3.53
CA LEU A 9 -4.44 -6.94 3.71
C LEU A 9 -4.52 -6.56 5.19
N ARG A 10 -5.51 -7.03 5.94
CA ARG A 10 -5.61 -6.76 7.39
C ARG A 10 -4.34 -7.21 8.14
N ARG A 11 -3.82 -8.39 7.85
CA ARG A 11 -2.56 -8.89 8.43
C ARG A 11 -1.37 -8.00 8.07
N TYR A 12 -1.29 -7.55 6.81
CA TYR A 12 -0.23 -6.62 6.41
C TYR A 12 -0.31 -5.29 7.15
N LEU A 13 -1.51 -4.77 7.41
CA LEU A 13 -1.72 -3.51 8.12
C LEU A 13 -1.40 -3.57 9.62
N GLU A 14 -1.18 -4.75 10.20
CA GLU A 14 -0.55 -4.85 11.54
C GLU A 14 0.88 -4.29 11.53
N ASN A 15 1.57 -4.36 10.38
CA ASN A 15 2.91 -3.81 10.21
C ASN A 15 2.86 -2.30 9.89
N GLU A 16 3.61 -1.50 10.64
CA GLU A 16 3.66 -0.05 10.48
C GLU A 16 4.20 0.40 9.11
N ASP A 17 5.17 -0.31 8.53
CA ASP A 17 5.75 0.06 7.23
C ASP A 17 4.72 -0.07 6.10
N TYR A 18 3.84 -1.09 6.18
CA TYR A 18 2.74 -1.26 5.23
C TYR A 18 1.71 -0.13 5.37
N ARG A 19 1.33 0.22 6.60
CA ARG A 19 0.42 1.35 6.87
C ARG A 19 0.98 2.67 6.36
N LYS A 20 2.26 2.94 6.65
CA LYS A 20 2.95 4.16 6.18
C LYS A 20 2.95 4.24 4.67
N LEU A 21 3.37 3.18 3.98
CA LEU A 21 3.45 3.20 2.52
C LEU A 21 2.07 3.34 1.88
N LEU A 22 1.10 2.57 2.35
CA LEU A 22 -0.26 2.59 1.81
C LEU A 22 -0.96 3.93 2.09
N SER A 23 -0.77 4.52 3.28
CA SER A 23 -1.28 5.86 3.58
C SER A 23 -0.59 6.94 2.73
N PHE A 24 0.72 6.83 2.53
CA PHE A 24 1.49 7.76 1.69
C PHE A 24 1.03 7.75 0.22
N CYS A 25 0.54 6.60 -0.26
CA CYS A 25 -0.04 6.41 -1.58
C CYS A 25 -1.54 6.75 -1.67
N CYS A 26 -2.19 7.26 -0.60
CA CYS A 26 -3.56 7.79 -0.71
C CYS A 26 -3.64 8.98 -1.68
N GLU A 27 -2.52 9.67 -1.89
CA GLU A 27 -2.30 10.53 -3.05
C GLU A 27 -1.41 9.82 -4.07
N PRO A 28 -1.58 10.02 -5.39
CA PRO A 28 -0.72 9.40 -6.39
C PRO A 28 0.75 9.80 -6.23
N ARG A 29 1.65 8.81 -6.05
CA ARG A 29 3.10 9.02 -5.87
C ARG A 29 3.94 8.31 -6.91
N ASP A 30 4.99 8.97 -7.39
CA ASP A 30 6.01 8.32 -8.21
C ASP A 30 7.05 7.56 -7.36
N TRP A 31 7.89 6.77 -8.02
CA TRP A 31 8.94 5.99 -7.35
C TRP A 31 9.95 6.83 -6.55
N ARG A 32 10.26 8.05 -6.99
CA ARG A 32 11.20 8.95 -6.29
C ARG A 32 10.56 9.48 -5.01
N GLU A 33 9.26 9.75 -5.04
CA GLU A 33 8.48 10.16 -3.88
C GLU A 33 8.32 9.04 -2.86
N LEU A 34 8.10 7.79 -3.29
CA LEU A 34 7.96 6.64 -2.38
C LEU A 34 9.17 6.42 -1.48
N ARG A 35 10.37 6.79 -1.92
CA ARG A 35 11.59 6.74 -1.10
C ARG A 35 11.55 7.67 0.11
N LYS A 36 10.63 8.64 0.12
CA LYS A 36 10.40 9.59 1.22
C LYS A 36 9.35 9.11 2.22
N ALA A 37 8.71 7.96 1.98
CA ALA A 37 7.65 7.41 2.85
C ALA A 37 8.15 6.93 4.24
N GLY A 38 9.45 7.04 4.53
CA GLY A 38 10.03 6.60 5.80
C GLY A 38 10.13 5.09 5.96
N VAL A 39 9.96 4.34 4.87
CA VAL A 39 10.11 2.87 4.82
C VAL A 39 11.51 2.52 4.31
N LYS A 40 12.15 1.53 4.94
CA LYS A 40 13.49 1.06 4.51
C LYS A 40 13.47 0.61 3.05
N GLN A 41 14.46 1.06 2.28
CA GLN A 41 14.54 0.77 0.85
C GLN A 41 14.55 -0.73 0.52
N GLU A 42 15.18 -1.55 1.36
CA GLU A 42 15.22 -3.02 1.21
C GLU A 42 13.81 -3.65 1.27
N ARG A 43 12.89 -3.07 2.05
CA ARG A 43 11.52 -3.59 2.22
C ARG A 43 10.53 -2.96 1.25
N LEU A 44 10.87 -1.82 0.66
CA LEU A 44 9.95 -1.03 -0.17
C LEU A 44 9.39 -1.85 -1.34
N PHE A 45 10.25 -2.59 -2.04
CA PHE A 45 9.83 -3.39 -3.18
C PHE A 45 8.92 -4.56 -2.77
N ASP A 46 9.24 -5.25 -1.68
CA ASP A 46 8.42 -6.34 -1.15
C ASP A 46 7.04 -5.82 -0.73
N ILE A 47 6.98 -4.70 -0.01
CA ILE A 47 5.71 -4.11 0.43
C ILE A 47 4.85 -3.70 -0.77
N LEU A 48 5.44 -3.06 -1.79
CA LEU A 48 4.71 -2.69 -3.01
C LEU A 48 4.17 -3.91 -3.76
N ARG A 49 4.97 -4.98 -3.86
CA ARG A 49 4.54 -6.25 -4.47
C ARG A 49 3.37 -6.84 -3.70
N ASP A 50 3.51 -6.95 -2.39
CA ASP A 50 2.55 -7.60 -1.52
C ASP A 50 1.22 -6.84 -1.50
N LEU A 51 1.25 -5.51 -1.44
CA LEU A 51 0.07 -4.65 -1.56
C LEU A 51 -0.62 -4.73 -2.94
N LYS A 52 0.17 -4.89 -4.01
CA LYS A 52 -0.36 -5.08 -5.37
C LYS A 52 -1.02 -6.45 -5.54
N LEU A 53 -0.45 -7.51 -4.94
CA LEU A 53 -1.01 -8.86 -4.98
C LEU A 53 -2.40 -8.91 -4.36
N VAL A 54 -2.62 -8.20 -3.24
CA VAL A 54 -3.94 -8.09 -2.59
C VAL A 54 -4.82 -6.97 -3.16
N LYS A 55 -4.43 -6.36 -4.29
CA LYS A 55 -5.17 -5.27 -4.96
C LYS A 55 -5.44 -4.05 -4.06
N ALA A 56 -4.60 -3.83 -3.05
CA ALA A 56 -4.65 -2.65 -2.18
C ALA A 56 -3.94 -1.44 -2.80
N LEU A 57 -2.99 -1.69 -3.70
CA LEU A 57 -2.23 -0.68 -4.41
C LEU A 57 -2.35 -0.89 -5.92
N ALA A 58 -2.61 0.19 -6.64
CA ALA A 58 -2.64 0.23 -8.09
C ALA A 58 -1.49 1.09 -8.64
N PHE A 59 -1.18 0.88 -9.91
CA PHE A 59 -0.14 1.63 -10.61
C PHE A 59 -0.67 2.05 -11.99
N ALA A 60 -0.75 3.36 -12.23
CA ALA A 60 -1.18 3.95 -13.49
C ALA A 60 -0.42 5.27 -13.71
N ASP A 61 -0.15 5.61 -14.97
CA ASP A 61 0.53 6.86 -15.36
C ASP A 61 1.86 7.11 -14.62
N GLY A 62 2.61 6.05 -14.35
CA GLY A 62 3.89 6.13 -13.64
C GLY A 62 3.77 6.35 -12.12
N LYS A 63 2.55 6.32 -11.56
CA LYS A 63 2.28 6.59 -10.15
C LYS A 63 1.57 5.44 -9.45
N TYR A 64 1.90 5.27 -8.18
CA TYR A 64 1.27 4.35 -7.25
C TYR A 64 0.15 5.07 -6.50
N TYR A 65 -1.00 4.43 -6.36
CA TYR A 65 -2.11 4.96 -5.58
C TYR A 65 -2.85 3.84 -4.85
N THR A 66 -3.32 4.15 -3.65
CA THR A 66 -4.11 3.25 -2.82
C THR A 66 -5.50 3.11 -3.38
N THR A 67 -5.99 1.87 -3.48
CA THR A 67 -7.34 1.60 -4.01
C THR A 67 -8.39 2.04 -3.00
N GLU A 68 -9.58 2.37 -3.48
CA GLU A 68 -10.68 2.86 -2.64
C GLU A 68 -11.04 1.88 -1.51
N THR A 69 -11.06 0.58 -1.80
CA THR A 69 -11.33 -0.44 -0.78
C THR A 69 -10.25 -0.47 0.31
N ALA A 70 -8.98 -0.32 -0.07
CA ALA A 70 -7.88 -0.28 0.89
C ALA A 70 -7.85 1.02 1.69
N LYS A 71 -8.26 2.14 1.09
CA LYS A 71 -8.43 3.42 1.77
C LYS A 71 -9.50 3.33 2.86
N ASN A 72 -10.68 2.79 2.54
CA ASN A 72 -11.75 2.60 3.52
C ASN A 72 -11.31 1.71 4.69
N LEU A 73 -10.49 0.69 4.42
CA LEU A 73 -9.94 -0.17 5.46
C LEU A 73 -8.94 0.57 6.36
N LEU A 74 -8.06 1.40 5.78
CA LEU A 74 -7.12 2.24 6.53
C LEU A 74 -7.84 3.21 7.48
N GLU A 75 -8.96 3.79 7.04
CA GLU A 75 -9.78 4.72 7.84
C GLU A 75 -10.55 4.02 8.97
N SER A 76 -10.66 2.68 8.91
CA SER A 76 -11.38 1.85 9.88
C SER A 76 -10.48 1.22 10.96
N ILE A 77 -9.18 1.52 10.95
CA ILE A 77 -8.15 1.00 11.89
C ILE A 77 -7.69 2.12 12.81
#